data_AF-A0A382CJ62-F1
#
_entry.id   AF-A0A382CJ62-F1
#
_cell.length_a   1.000
_cell.length_b   1.000
_cell.length_c   1.000
_cell.angle_alpha   90.00
_cell.angle_beta   90.00
_cell.angle_gamma   90.00
#
_symmetry.space_group_name_H-M   'P 1'
#
loop_
_entity.id
_entity.type
_entity.pdbx_description
1 polymer ?
#
loop_
_entity_poly.entity_id
_entity_poly.type
_entity_poly.pdbx_seq_one_letter_code
_entity_poly.pdbx_strand_id
1 'polypeptide(L)'
;MAPEVTNQARTTASSQLSQRSGAEGNVGHRVARYARGFEMNVQAFDPYIGDEIFERHAVLKVDWETLISFSDIISVHVPLN
;
A
#
# COMPACT_ATOMS: atom_id res chain seq x y z
N MET A 1 10.82 5.38 19.18
CA MET A 1 9.52 5.78 19.76
C MET A 1 8.48 5.41 18.74
N ALA A 2 7.84 4.24 18.90
CA ALA A 2 6.81 3.79 17.95
C ALA A 2 5.60 4.73 18.05
N PRO A 3 4.96 5.10 16.93
CA PRO A 3 3.81 5.97 16.96
C PRO A 3 2.67 5.28 17.71
N GLU A 4 1.98 6.08 18.50
CA GLU A 4 0.86 5.72 19.37
C GLU A 4 -0.20 4.94 18.57
N VAL A 5 -0.44 3.68 18.94
CA VAL A 5 -1.37 2.76 18.27
C VAL A 5 -2.80 3.18 18.60
N THR A 6 -3.23 4.29 17.99
CA THR A 6 -4.60 4.77 18.05
C THR A 6 -5.38 4.01 17.00
N ASN A 7 -6.12 3.02 17.48
CA ASN A 7 -7.17 2.30 16.78
C ASN A 7 -8.09 3.23 15.97
N GLN A 8 -7.78 3.45 14.68
CA GLN A 8 -8.62 4.15 13.71
C GLN A 8 -8.55 3.44 12.34
N ALA A 9 -9.51 2.55 12.14
CA ALA A 9 -10.03 2.04 10.87
C ALA A 9 -9.01 1.51 9.82
N ARG A 10 -8.71 0.21 9.95
CA ARG A 10 -8.43 -0.78 8.88
C ARG A 10 -7.39 -0.32 7.85
N THR A 11 -6.12 -0.50 8.19
CA THR A 11 -5.00 -0.23 7.30
C THR A 11 -4.89 -1.28 6.18
N THR A 12 -4.83 -0.86 4.90
CA THR A 12 -4.58 -1.77 3.75
C THR A 12 -3.15 -1.62 3.26
N ALA A 13 -2.42 -2.73 3.23
CA ALA A 13 -1.10 -2.84 2.61
C ALA A 13 -1.19 -3.32 1.15
N SER A 14 -0.51 -2.64 0.23
CA SER A 14 -0.28 -3.14 -1.14
C SER A 14 1.22 -3.29 -1.40
N SER A 15 1.66 -4.45 -1.88
CA SER A 15 3.08 -4.74 -2.11
C SER A 15 3.63 -4.25 -3.46
N GLN A 16 2.79 -3.73 -4.37
CA GLN A 16 3.25 -3.13 -5.63
C GLN A 16 2.35 -2.02 -6.17
N LEU A 17 3.00 -0.94 -6.59
CA LEU A 17 2.45 0.14 -7.43
C LEU A 17 3.14 0.10 -8.82
N SER A 18 3.18 -1.08 -9.43
CA SER A 18 3.93 -1.31 -10.67
C SER A 18 3.40 -0.50 -11.86
N GLN A 19 4.20 0.41 -12.42
CA GLN A 19 3.88 1.15 -13.64
C GLN A 19 4.01 0.32 -14.94
N ARG A 20 3.67 -0.97 -14.94
CA ARG A 20 3.58 -1.74 -16.19
C ARG A 20 2.19 -1.60 -16.81
N SER A 21 2.15 -1.21 -18.08
CA SER A 21 0.96 -1.01 -18.91
C SER A 21 0.24 -2.32 -19.32
N GLY A 22 0.17 -3.29 -18.41
CA GLY A 22 -0.60 -4.53 -18.53
C GLY A 22 -1.74 -4.56 -17.51
N ALA A 23 -2.71 -5.46 -17.69
CA ALA A 23 -3.92 -5.57 -16.85
C ALA A 23 -3.61 -5.67 -15.33
N GLU A 24 -2.46 -6.25 -14.97
CA GLU A 24 -1.99 -6.46 -13.59
C GLU A 24 -1.26 -5.28 -12.96
N GLY A 25 -0.61 -4.39 -13.74
CA GLY A 25 0.26 -3.35 -13.18
C GLY A 25 -0.47 -2.32 -12.30
N ASN A 26 -1.74 -2.06 -12.60
CA ASN A 26 -2.54 -1.08 -11.88
C ASN A 26 -3.41 -1.68 -10.74
N VAL A 27 -3.25 -2.95 -10.37
CA VAL A 27 -4.10 -3.57 -9.34
C VAL A 27 -3.91 -2.87 -7.99
N GLY A 28 -2.67 -2.67 -7.54
CA GLY A 28 -2.38 -1.98 -6.27
C GLY A 28 -2.93 -0.56 -6.22
N HIS A 29 -2.83 0.18 -7.34
CA HIS A 29 -3.41 1.52 -7.44
C HIS A 29 -4.95 1.51 -7.32
N ARG A 30 -5.62 0.57 -8.00
CA ARG A 30 -7.09 0.44 -7.92
C ARG A 30 -7.54 0.06 -6.52
N VAL A 31 -6.85 -0.88 -5.88
CA VAL A 31 -7.13 -1.28 -4.49
C VAL A 31 -6.95 -0.08 -3.55
N ALA A 32 -5.86 0.68 -3.67
CA ALA A 32 -5.64 1.89 -2.89
C ALA A 32 -6.74 2.93 -3.09
N ARG A 33 -7.21 3.12 -4.33
CA ARG A 33 -8.33 4.01 -4.65
C ARG A 33 -9.62 3.56 -3.97
N TYR A 34 -9.96 2.28 -4.02
CA TYR A 34 -11.17 1.76 -3.39
C TYR A 34 -11.10 1.79 -1.86
N ALA A 35 -9.96 1.40 -1.28
CA ALA A 35 -9.73 1.43 0.16
C ALA A 35 -9.95 2.83 0.74
N ARG A 36 -9.49 3.88 0.03
CA ARG A 36 -9.78 5.28 0.41
C ARG A 36 -11.26 5.64 0.40
N GLY A 37 -12.06 5.03 -0.49
CA GLY A 37 -13.53 5.18 -0.48
C GLY A 37 -14.20 4.57 0.76
N PHE A 38 -13.50 3.69 1.47
CA PHE A 38 -13.93 3.11 2.75
C PHE A 38 -13.25 3.79 3.96
N GLU A 39 -12.66 4.97 3.78
CA GLU A 39 -11.96 5.72 4.84
C GLU A 39 -10.78 4.94 5.46
N MET A 40 -10.18 4.02 4.69
CA MET A 40 -9.04 3.24 5.14
C MET A 40 -7.74 4.03 5.00
N ASN A 41 -6.84 3.86 5.96
CA ASN A 41 -5.46 4.32 5.84
C ASN A 41 -4.69 3.36 4.91
N VAL A 42 -4.14 3.87 3.81
CA VAL A 42 -3.44 3.03 2.82
C VAL A 42 -1.94 3.24 2.95
N GLN A 43 -1.23 2.14 3.23
CA GLN A 43 0.23 2.09 3.25
C GLN A 43 0.74 1.04 2.27
N ALA A 44 1.97 1.17 1.80
CA ALA A 44 2.54 0.25 0.83
C ALA A 44 4.05 0.18 0.94
N PHE A 45 4.59 -0.96 0.52
CA PHE A 45 6.01 -1.20 0.39
C PHE A 45 6.25 -1.76 -1.01
N ASP A 46 7.19 -1.16 -1.74
CA ASP A 46 7.72 -1.71 -2.99
C ASP A 46 9.19 -1.27 -3.11
N PRO A 47 10.16 -2.20 -3.15
CA PRO A 47 11.57 -1.86 -3.19
C PRO A 47 12.02 -1.27 -4.53
N TYR A 48 11.19 -1.34 -5.58
CA TYR A 48 11.54 -0.90 -6.94
C TYR A 48 10.85 0.41 -7.35
N ILE A 49 9.97 0.95 -6.51
CA ILE A 49 9.19 2.15 -6.83
C ILE A 49 9.68 3.35 -6.02
N GLY A 50 9.86 4.48 -6.70
CA GLY A 50 10.24 5.76 -6.10
C GLY A 50 9.10 6.43 -5.33
N ASP A 51 9.46 7.26 -4.36
CA ASP A 51 8.55 7.92 -3.41
C ASP A 51 7.47 8.76 -4.13
N GLU A 52 7.83 9.38 -5.26
CA GLU A 52 6.94 10.18 -6.11
C GLU A 52 5.65 9.45 -6.53
N ILE A 53 5.69 8.12 -6.67
CA ILE A 53 4.54 7.31 -7.08
C ILE A 53 3.59 7.07 -5.91
N PHE A 54 4.14 6.88 -4.71
CA PHE A 54 3.35 6.75 -3.49
C PHE A 54 2.62 8.06 -3.18
N GLU A 55 3.32 9.19 -3.28
CA GLU A 55 2.77 10.53 -3.09
C GLU A 55 1.65 10.85 -4.08
N ARG A 56 1.87 10.60 -5.38
CA ARG A 56 0.85 10.77 -6.43
C ARG A 56 -0.43 9.99 -6.14
N HIS A 57 -0.32 8.90 -5.41
CA HIS A 57 -1.43 8.02 -5.08
C HIS A 57 -1.90 8.16 -3.64
N ALA A 58 -1.45 9.17 -2.89
CA ALA A 58 -1.81 9.36 -1.49
C ALA A 58 -1.69 8.06 -0.67
N VAL A 59 -0.62 7.31 -0.93
CA VAL A 59 -0.27 6.09 -0.21
C VAL A 59 0.94 6.37 0.66
N LEU A 60 0.91 5.95 1.91
CA LEU A 60 2.06 6.06 2.79
C LEU A 60 3.09 4.98 2.43
N LYS A 61 4.28 5.37 1.97
CA LYS A 61 5.39 4.43 1.82
C LYS A 61 5.91 4.04 3.21
N VAL A 62 6.00 2.74 3.45
CA VAL A 62 6.57 2.16 4.68
C VAL A 62 7.54 1.04 4.32
N ASP A 63 8.40 0.65 5.25
CA ASP A 63 9.20 -0.58 5.12
C ASP A 63 8.35 -1.85 5.35
N TRP A 64 8.92 -3.00 5.03
CA TRP A 64 8.26 -4.30 5.15
C TRP A 64 7.82 -4.67 6.57
N GLU A 65 8.65 -4.37 7.57
CA GLU A 65 8.38 -4.71 8.97
C GLU A 65 7.21 -3.90 9.51
N THR A 66 7.20 -2.59 9.22
CA THR A 66 6.11 -1.66 9.51
C THR A 66 4.84 -2.10 8.79
N LEU A 67 4.95 -2.50 7.51
CA LEU A 67 3.81 -2.95 6.73
C LEU A 67 3.08 -4.12 7.41
N ILE A 68 3.82 -5.17 7.80
CA ILE A 68 3.20 -6.34 8.44
C ILE A 68 2.69 -6.02 9.84
N SER A 69 3.43 -5.21 10.60
CA SER A 69 3.13 -4.97 12.01
C SER A 69 1.88 -4.12 12.23
N PHE A 70 1.56 -3.22 11.29
CA PHE A 70 0.49 -2.23 11.45
C PHE A 70 -0.68 -2.39 10.47
N SER A 71 -0.66 -3.40 9.60
CA SER A 71 -1.76 -3.63 8.64
C SER A 71 -2.78 -4.62 9.19
N ASP A 72 -4.05 -4.21 9.22
CA ASP A 72 -5.17 -5.11 9.50
C ASP A 72 -5.46 -6.04 8.32
N ILE A 73 -5.25 -5.54 7.10
CA ILE A 73 -5.47 -6.27 5.85
C ILE A 73 -4.24 -6.08 4.97
N ILE A 74 -3.67 -7.20 4.53
CA ILE A 74 -2.53 -7.20 3.61
C ILE A 74 -2.98 -7.76 2.26
N SER A 75 -2.77 -7.00 1.20
CA SER A 75 -2.95 -7.45 -0.18
C SER A 75 -1.61 -7.52 -0.89
N VAL A 76 -1.26 -8.72 -1.35
CA VAL A 76 -0.01 -8.96 -2.06
C VAL A 76 -0.29 -8.98 -3.56
N HIS A 77 0.35 -8.06 -4.26
CA HIS A 77 0.41 -8.03 -5.71
C HIS A 77 1.88 -8.02 -6.07
N VAL A 78 2.44 -9.18 -6.39
CA VAL A 78 3.80 -9.32 -6.89
C VAL A 78 3.76 -10.24 -8.12
N PRO A 79 4.65 -10.08 -9.11
CA PRO A 79 4.74 -10.99 -10.23
C PRO A 79 5.15 -12.37 -9.69
N LEU A 80 4.58 -13.41 -10.27
CA LEU A 80 5.07 -14.76 -10.05
C LEU A 80 6.37 -14.92 -10.86
N ASN A 81 7.45 -15.29 -10.18
CA ASN A 81 8.72 -15.65 -10.80
C ASN A 81 8.79 -17.15 -11.08
#